data_AF-A0A419S9U8-F1
#
_entry.id   AF-A0A419S9U8-F1
#
_cell.length_a   1.000
_cell.length_b   1.000
_cell.length_c   1.000
_cell.angle_alpha   90.00
_cell.angle_beta   90.00
_cell.angle_gamma   90.00
#
_symmetry.space_group_name_H-M   'P 1'
#
loop_
_entity.id
_entity.type
_entity.pdbx_description
1 polymer ?
#
loop_
_entity_poly.entity_id
_entity_poly.type
_entity_poly.pdbx_seq_one_letter_code
_entity_poly.pdbx_strand_id
1 'polypeptide(L)'
;MSSQLEKYKRIRTVQEWILEDYTFTDIVRSCVSKWDISVRQAERYYSEAFREFKEKEEQSVDALKSYYKKRKMKLIREMDPVLKKTPSGVRAVNKVLDSMAKLDGIMIDKVELTGKDGTPLPSEVKITVVHSENVPPFAGSENEVDV
;
A
#
# COMPACT_ATOMS: atom_id res chain seq x y z
N MET A 1 18.73 -32.77 4.89
CA MET A 1 18.81 -31.47 4.20
C MET A 1 17.42 -31.11 3.69
N SER A 2 16.88 -29.94 4.03
CA SER A 2 15.63 -29.43 3.42
C SER A 2 15.85 -29.24 1.93
N SER A 3 14.90 -29.70 1.10
CA SER A 3 14.96 -29.41 -0.34
C SER A 3 14.86 -27.90 -0.59
N GLN A 4 15.42 -27.41 -1.70
CA GLN A 4 15.31 -26.00 -2.09
C GLN A 4 13.84 -25.54 -2.15
N LEU A 5 12.96 -26.41 -2.68
CA LEU A 5 11.52 -26.15 -2.76
C LEU A 5 10.91 -25.96 -1.37
N GLU A 6 11.28 -26.80 -0.41
CA GLU A 6 10.77 -26.72 0.95
C GLU A 6 11.24 -25.45 1.66
N LYS A 7 12.49 -25.04 1.45
CA LYS A 7 13.00 -23.75 1.93
C LYS A 7 12.17 -22.58 1.40
N TYR A 8 11.87 -22.56 0.10
CA TYR A 8 11.02 -21.53 -0.51
C TYR A 8 9.61 -21.49 0.10
N LYS A 9 8.98 -22.66 0.33
CA LYS A 9 7.66 -22.73 0.99
C LYS A 9 7.70 -22.16 2.41
N ARG A 10 8.77 -22.43 3.15
CA ARG A 10 8.97 -21.91 4.52
C ARG A 10 9.16 -20.39 4.50
N ILE A 11 10.02 -19.86 3.62
CA ILE A 11 10.21 -18.41 3.44
C ILE A 11 8.89 -17.73 3.09
N ARG A 12 8.10 -18.30 2.19
CA ARG A 12 6.78 -17.77 1.83
C ARG A 12 5.82 -17.71 3.03
N THR A 13 5.82 -18.77 3.84
CA THR A 13 5.01 -18.81 5.07
C THR A 13 5.45 -17.71 6.04
N VAL A 14 6.75 -17.47 6.17
CA VAL A 14 7.28 -16.38 7.00
C VAL A 14 6.88 -15.00 6.46
N GLN A 15 6.88 -14.79 5.15
CA GLN A 15 6.36 -13.56 4.53
C GLN A 15 4.88 -13.34 4.88
N GLU A 16 4.07 -14.39 4.88
CA GLU A 16 2.66 -14.31 5.29
C GLU A 16 2.53 -13.90 6.76
N TRP A 17 3.33 -14.47 7.66
CA TRP A 17 3.31 -14.05 9.07
C TRP A 17 3.78 -12.60 9.30
N ILE A 18 4.77 -12.13 8.53
CA ILE A 18 5.17 -10.71 8.54
C ILE A 18 3.99 -9.82 8.10
N LEU A 19 3.28 -10.20 7.04
CA LEU A 19 2.11 -9.47 6.55
C LEU A 19 0.96 -9.43 7.56
N GLU A 20 0.84 -10.48 8.36
CA GLU A 20 -0.16 -10.60 9.43
C GLU A 20 0.25 -9.92 10.74
N ASP A 21 1.36 -9.16 10.74
CA ASP A 21 1.82 -8.35 11.88
C ASP A 21 2.29 -9.20 13.08
N TYR A 22 2.72 -10.45 12.84
CA TYR A 22 3.34 -11.26 13.89
C TYR A 22 4.68 -10.65 14.31
N THR A 23 4.98 -10.68 15.60
CA THR A 23 6.25 -10.18 16.11
C THR A 23 7.41 -11.09 15.64
N PHE A 24 8.61 -10.52 15.51
CA PHE A 24 9.82 -11.29 15.19
C PHE A 24 10.00 -12.49 16.12
N THR A 25 9.82 -12.28 17.44
CA THR A 25 9.96 -13.33 18.45
C THR A 25 8.94 -14.46 18.25
N ASP A 26 7.69 -14.12 17.94
CA ASP A 26 6.64 -15.11 17.69
C ASP A 26 6.91 -15.88 16.40
N ILE A 27 7.30 -15.20 15.32
CA ILE A 27 7.67 -15.85 14.06
C ILE A 27 8.81 -16.84 14.27
N VAL A 28 9.87 -16.44 14.98
CA VAL A 28 11.02 -17.32 15.25
C VAL A 28 10.59 -18.52 16.08
N ARG A 29 9.80 -18.33 17.14
CA ARG A 29 9.24 -19.42 17.95
C ARG A 29 8.37 -20.36 17.13
N SER A 30 7.49 -19.82 16.28
CA SER A 30 6.63 -20.60 15.38
C SER A 30 7.44 -21.38 14.36
N CYS A 31 8.52 -20.82 13.81
CA CYS A 31 9.42 -21.53 12.89
C CYS A 31 10.10 -22.71 13.57
N VAL A 32 10.66 -22.50 14.77
CA VAL A 32 11.33 -23.54 15.57
C VAL A 32 10.34 -24.66 15.90
N SER A 33 9.15 -24.30 16.42
CA SER A 33 8.14 -25.28 16.82
C SER A 33 7.52 -26.03 15.63
N LYS A 34 7.26 -25.35 14.50
CA LYS A 34 6.56 -25.95 13.35
C LYS A 34 7.47 -26.80 12.46
N TRP A 35 8.75 -26.48 12.39
CA TRP A 35 9.68 -27.11 11.44
C TRP A 35 10.87 -27.80 12.09
N ASP A 36 10.93 -27.80 13.43
CA ASP A 36 12.01 -28.41 14.22
C ASP A 36 13.40 -27.97 13.74
N ILE A 37 13.57 -26.65 13.60
CA ILE A 37 14.83 -26.03 13.17
C ILE A 37 15.45 -25.22 14.30
N SER A 38 16.76 -25.01 14.23
CA SER A 38 17.46 -24.12 15.16
C SER A 38 16.94 -22.68 15.06
N VAL A 39 17.00 -21.94 16.17
CA VAL A 39 16.67 -20.51 16.25
C VAL A 39 17.42 -19.73 15.17
N ARG A 40 18.72 -19.97 15.02
CA ARG A 40 19.56 -19.31 14.01
C ARG A 40 19.05 -19.53 12.58
N GLN A 41 18.50 -20.71 12.30
CA GLN A 41 17.93 -21.00 10.98
C GLN A 41 16.57 -20.32 10.79
N ALA A 42 15.75 -20.24 11.83
CA ALA A 42 14.50 -19.48 11.82
C ALA A 42 14.74 -17.97 11.60
N GLU A 43 15.71 -17.39 12.30
CA GLU A 43 16.16 -16.00 12.09
C GLU A 43 16.61 -15.78 10.66
N ARG A 44 17.37 -16.73 10.09
CA ARG A 44 17.80 -16.65 8.69
C ARG A 44 16.61 -16.66 7.72
N TYR A 45 15.60 -17.49 7.97
CA TYR A 45 14.38 -17.48 7.16
C TYR A 45 13.62 -16.17 7.28
N TYR A 46 13.57 -15.57 8.47
CA TYR A 46 13.02 -14.23 8.66
C TYR A 46 13.79 -13.18 7.88
N SER A 47 15.13 -13.14 7.99
CA SER A 47 15.96 -12.19 7.25
C SER A 47 15.83 -12.34 5.73
N GLU A 48 15.83 -13.58 5.23
CA GLU A 48 15.63 -13.87 3.81
C GLU A 48 14.22 -13.45 3.34
N ALA A 49 13.18 -13.77 4.11
CA ALA A 49 11.80 -13.38 3.83
C ALA A 49 11.64 -11.85 3.80
N PHE A 50 12.21 -11.15 4.80
CA PHE A 50 12.16 -9.70 4.92
C PHE A 50 12.94 -9.01 3.79
N ARG A 51 14.11 -9.52 3.43
CA ARG A 51 14.90 -8.99 2.30
C ARG A 51 14.16 -9.17 0.99
N GLU A 52 13.66 -10.36 0.68
CA GLU A 52 12.87 -10.59 -0.55
C GLU A 52 11.61 -9.73 -0.58
N PHE A 53 10.99 -9.53 0.59
CA PHE A 53 9.84 -8.65 0.72
C PHE A 53 10.24 -7.19 0.42
N LYS A 54 11.33 -6.71 1.00
CA LYS A 54 11.88 -5.37 0.77
C LYS A 54 12.32 -5.16 -0.68
N GLU A 55 12.97 -6.13 -1.30
CA GLU A 55 13.38 -6.07 -2.72
C GLU A 55 12.16 -6.05 -3.67
N LYS A 56 11.06 -6.71 -3.29
CA LYS A 56 9.77 -6.62 -4.01
C LYS A 56 9.03 -5.32 -3.73
N GLU A 57 9.15 -4.76 -2.52
CA GLU A 57 8.48 -3.52 -2.10
C GLU A 57 9.19 -2.25 -2.57
N GLU A 58 10.53 -2.25 -2.66
CA GLU A 58 11.33 -1.17 -3.26
C GLU A 58 10.98 -0.94 -4.74
N GLN A 59 10.16 -1.80 -5.35
CA GLN A 59 9.77 -1.70 -6.76
C GLN A 59 8.45 -0.94 -7.04
N SER A 60 7.60 -0.54 -6.08
CA SER A 60 6.59 0.52 -6.35
C SER A 60 5.85 1.02 -5.11
N VAL A 61 5.60 2.33 -5.04
CA VAL A 61 4.64 2.98 -4.13
C VAL A 61 3.28 2.27 -4.13
N ASP A 62 2.91 1.67 -5.27
CA ASP A 62 1.65 0.96 -5.43
C ASP A 62 1.62 -0.40 -4.73
N ALA A 63 2.77 -1.07 -4.54
CA ALA A 63 2.87 -2.28 -3.72
C ALA A 63 2.59 -1.97 -2.24
N LEU A 64 3.16 -0.87 -1.74
CA LEU A 64 2.94 -0.39 -0.37
C LEU A 64 1.48 0.03 -0.15
N LYS A 65 0.88 0.79 -1.08
CA LYS A 65 -0.56 1.09 -1.06
C LYS A 65 -1.39 -0.19 -1.03
N SER A 66 -1.03 -1.18 -1.85
CA SER A 66 -1.71 -2.47 -1.92
C SER A 66 -1.60 -3.27 -0.61
N TYR A 67 -0.45 -3.23 0.06
CA TYR A 67 -0.27 -3.84 1.38
C TYR A 67 -1.20 -3.21 2.43
N TYR A 68 -1.17 -1.88 2.56
CA TYR A 68 -2.02 -1.18 3.53
C TYR A 68 -3.52 -1.37 3.25
N LYS A 69 -3.92 -1.43 1.97
CA LYS A 69 -5.29 -1.78 1.57
C LYS A 69 -5.70 -3.17 2.04
N LYS A 70 -4.84 -4.18 1.83
CA LYS A 70 -5.12 -5.56 2.26
C LYS A 70 -5.29 -5.64 3.78
N ARG A 71 -4.42 -4.98 4.55
CA ARG A 71 -4.51 -4.90 6.01
C ARG A 71 -5.81 -4.23 6.47
N LYS A 72 -6.17 -3.10 5.87
CA LYS A 72 -7.41 -2.36 6.16
C LYS A 72 -8.67 -3.18 5.84
N MET A 73 -8.68 -3.93 4.74
CA MET A 73 -9.80 -4.85 4.43
C MET A 73 -9.87 -6.04 5.37
N LYS A 74 -8.72 -6.56 5.84
CA LYS A 74 -8.69 -7.62 6.86
C LYS A 74 -9.35 -7.13 8.16
N LEU A 75 -9.03 -5.90 8.60
CA LEU A 75 -9.67 -5.28 9.77
C LEU A 75 -11.21 -5.22 9.64
N ILE A 76 -11.72 -4.82 8.47
CA ILE A 76 -13.16 -4.82 8.21
C ILE A 76 -13.69 -6.26 8.27
N ARG A 77 -13.02 -7.25 7.67
CA ARG A 77 -13.48 -8.65 7.68
C ARG A 77 -13.54 -9.23 9.09
N GLU A 78 -12.55 -8.97 9.92
CA GLU A 78 -12.43 -9.51 11.28
C GLU A 78 -13.30 -8.80 12.32
N MET A 79 -13.82 -7.61 12.02
CA MET A 79 -14.74 -6.92 12.93
C MET A 79 -16.02 -7.75 13.16
N ASP A 80 -16.51 -7.74 14.41
CA ASP A 80 -17.71 -8.47 14.85
C ASP A 80 -18.92 -8.17 13.91
N PRO A 81 -19.58 -9.20 13.35
CA PRO A 81 -20.78 -9.07 12.51
C PRO A 81 -21.91 -8.24 13.13
N VAL A 82 -22.08 -8.29 14.45
CA VAL A 82 -23.10 -7.54 15.18
C VAL A 82 -22.72 -6.06 15.21
N LEU A 83 -21.48 -5.75 15.55
CA LEU A 83 -20.98 -4.38 15.61
C LEU A 83 -20.95 -3.71 14.24
N LYS A 84 -20.66 -4.46 13.17
CA LYS A 84 -20.72 -3.98 11.77
C LYS A 84 -22.04 -3.35 11.38
N LYS A 85 -23.15 -3.85 11.93
CA LYS A 85 -24.50 -3.36 11.62
C LYS A 85 -24.91 -2.16 12.45
N THR A 86 -24.14 -1.83 13.49
CA THR A 86 -24.42 -0.65 14.33
C THR A 86 -24.00 0.64 13.62
N PRO A 87 -24.65 1.78 13.91
CA PRO A 87 -24.23 3.08 13.37
C PRO A 87 -22.79 3.47 13.72
N SER A 88 -22.25 2.95 14.82
CA SER A 88 -20.85 3.15 15.22
C SER A 88 -19.90 2.32 14.34
N GLY A 89 -20.21 1.03 14.16
CA GLY A 89 -19.43 0.14 13.31
C GLY A 89 -19.42 0.57 11.85
N VAL A 90 -20.57 0.98 11.29
CA VAL A 90 -20.65 1.51 9.92
C VAL A 90 -19.75 2.74 9.75
N ARG A 91 -19.72 3.65 10.74
CA ARG A 91 -18.81 4.82 10.73
C ARG A 91 -17.34 4.41 10.77
N ALA A 92 -17.00 3.41 11.56
CA ALA A 92 -15.63 2.88 11.61
C ALA A 92 -15.23 2.24 10.28
N VAL A 93 -16.11 1.46 9.64
CA VAL A 93 -15.87 0.92 8.28
C VAL A 93 -15.63 2.04 7.28
N ASN A 94 -16.51 3.04 7.26
CA ASN A 94 -16.38 4.16 6.32
C ASN A 94 -15.06 4.92 6.52
N LYS A 95 -14.65 5.17 7.77
CA LYS A 95 -13.35 5.79 8.06
C LYS A 95 -12.17 4.97 7.52
N VAL A 96 -12.26 3.64 7.58
CA VAL A 96 -11.23 2.74 7.01
C VAL A 96 -11.26 2.82 5.48
N LEU A 97 -12.42 2.81 4.85
CA LEU A 97 -12.57 2.95 3.40
C LEU A 97 -12.07 4.32 2.91
N ASP A 98 -12.39 5.42 3.60
CA ASP A 98 -11.90 6.76 3.29
C ASP A 98 -10.38 6.82 3.38
N SER A 99 -9.80 6.16 4.39
CA SER A 99 -8.34 6.08 4.50
C SER A 99 -7.69 5.27 3.36
N MET A 100 -8.42 4.32 2.76
CA MET A 100 -7.95 3.61 1.55
C MET A 100 -8.06 4.51 0.31
N ALA A 101 -9.14 5.29 0.18
CA ALA A 101 -9.29 6.25 -0.90
C ALA A 101 -8.22 7.37 -0.85
N LYS A 102 -7.82 7.78 0.35
CA LYS A 102 -6.67 8.70 0.55
C LYS A 102 -5.35 8.10 0.12
N LEU A 103 -5.12 6.81 0.42
CA LEU A 103 -3.92 6.09 -0.05
C LEU A 103 -3.86 6.01 -1.59
N ASP A 104 -5.01 5.97 -2.24
CA ASP A 104 -5.11 6.00 -3.71
C ASP A 104 -5.00 7.40 -4.32
N GLY A 105 -4.92 8.45 -3.49
CA GLY A 105 -4.96 9.83 -3.95
C GLY A 105 -6.32 10.24 -4.54
N ILE A 106 -7.36 9.42 -4.38
CA ILE A 106 -8.74 9.72 -4.82
C ILE A 106 -9.35 10.78 -3.91
N MET A 107 -9.05 10.71 -2.61
CA MET A 107 -9.38 11.75 -1.64
C MET A 107 -8.11 12.49 -1.22
N ILE A 108 -8.10 13.81 -1.41
CA ILE A 108 -7.05 14.69 -0.92
C ILE A 108 -7.67 15.60 0.14
N ASP A 109 -7.15 15.56 1.36
CA ASP A 109 -7.56 16.51 2.38
C ASP A 109 -7.03 17.89 1.99
N LYS A 110 -7.92 18.87 1.86
CA LYS A 110 -7.52 20.27 1.64
C LYS A 110 -6.81 20.74 2.91
N VAL A 111 -5.50 20.96 2.83
CA VAL A 111 -4.73 21.59 3.90
C VAL A 111 -4.74 23.09 3.66
N GLU A 112 -5.45 23.82 4.52
CA GLU A 112 -5.39 25.29 4.55
C GLU A 112 -4.31 25.70 5.56
N LEU A 113 -3.30 26.42 5.08
CA LEU A 113 -2.27 26.97 5.94
C LEU A 113 -2.76 28.30 6.50
N THR A 114 -3.16 28.29 7.77
CA THR A 114 -3.57 29.49 8.50
C THR A 114 -2.38 30.06 9.28
N GLY A 115 -2.17 31.37 9.18
CA GLY A 115 -1.17 32.08 9.98
C GLY A 115 -1.58 32.17 11.46
N LYS A 116 -0.67 32.66 12.31
CA LYS A 116 -0.89 32.82 13.76
C LYS A 116 -2.12 33.68 14.09
N ASP A 117 -2.56 34.52 13.15
CA ASP A 117 -3.66 35.47 13.31
C ASP A 117 -5.00 34.94 12.76
N GLY A 118 -5.09 33.65 12.39
CA GLY A 118 -6.32 33.05 11.87
C GLY A 118 -6.62 33.38 10.41
N THR A 119 -5.76 34.15 9.74
CA THR A 119 -5.85 34.50 8.32
C THR A 119 -5.15 33.46 7.43
N PRO A 120 -5.70 33.10 6.25
CA PRO A 120 -5.03 32.21 5.30
C PRO A 120 -3.73 32.86 4.82
N LEU A 121 -2.63 32.10 4.86
CA LEU A 121 -1.38 32.56 4.25
C LEU A 121 -1.53 32.55 2.72
N PRO A 122 -1.18 33.64 2.01
CA PRO A 122 -1.21 33.63 0.56
C PRO A 122 -0.14 32.67 0.04
N SER A 123 -0.57 31.56 -0.56
CA SER A 123 0.30 30.71 -1.35
C SER A 123 0.45 31.32 -2.74
N GLU A 124 1.62 31.87 -3.07
CA GLU A 124 1.95 32.24 -4.45
C GLU A 124 2.01 30.99 -5.33
N VAL A 125 0.89 30.65 -5.98
CA VAL A 125 0.89 29.64 -7.04
C VAL A 125 1.32 30.34 -8.33
N LYS A 126 2.61 30.20 -8.71
CA LYS A 126 3.05 30.54 -10.07
C LYS A 126 2.56 29.47 -11.03
N ILE A 127 1.42 29.72 -11.68
CA ILE A 127 0.95 28.89 -12.79
C ILE A 127 1.72 29.31 -14.04
N THR A 128 2.72 28.53 -14.43
CA THR A 128 3.37 28.72 -15.73
C THR A 128 2.55 27.99 -16.79
N VAL A 129 1.72 28.74 -17.52
CA VAL A 129 1.01 28.21 -18.70
C VAL A 129 2.01 28.13 -19.85
N VAL A 130 2.60 26.96 -20.06
CA VAL A 130 3.43 26.70 -21.24
C VAL A 130 2.48 26.53 -22.44
N HIS A 131 2.38 27.56 -23.29
CA HIS A 131 1.75 27.40 -24.61
C HIS A 131 2.70 26.54 -25.46
N SER A 132 2.24 25.35 -25.86
CA SER A 132 2.99 24.47 -26.77
C SER A 132 2.87 24.99 -28.21
N GLU A 133 3.54 26.09 -28.52
CA GLU A 133 3.82 26.50 -29.92
C GLU A 133 5.01 25.70 -30.46
N ASN A 134 4.81 24.40 -30.66
CA ASN A 134 5.56 23.58 -31.63
C ASN A 134 5.08 22.13 -31.56
N VAL A 135 3.87 21.90 -32.07
CA VAL A 135 3.53 20.58 -32.61
C VAL A 135 3.75 20.70 -34.12
N PRO A 136 4.76 20.05 -34.71
CA PRO A 136 4.88 20.02 -36.16
C PRO A 136 3.62 19.35 -36.74
N PRO A 137 2.96 19.96 -37.75
CA PRO A 137 1.73 19.43 -38.29
C PRO A 137 2.04 18.10 -38.99
N PHE A 138 1.53 17.01 -38.43
CA PHE A 138 1.50 15.74 -39.13
C PHE A 138 0.66 15.91 -40.40
N ALA A 139 1.31 15.61 -41.53
CA ALA A 139 0.71 15.50 -42.84
C ALA A 139 -0.49 14.52 -42.82
N GLY A 140 -1.57 14.89 -43.51
CA GLY A 140 -2.72 14.01 -43.66
C GLY A 140 -3.91 14.65 -44.37
N SER A 141 -3.77 14.83 -45.68
CA SER A 141 -4.81 14.80 -46.72
C SER A 141 -6.11 15.60 -46.54
N GLU A 142 -6.25 16.57 -47.45
CA GLU A 142 -7.47 17.16 -47.98
C GLU A 142 -8.56 16.11 -48.26
N ASN A 143 -9.80 16.43 -47.89
CA ASN A 143 -10.98 16.02 -48.63
C ASN A 143 -11.92 17.23 -48.68
N GLU A 144 -11.95 17.87 -49.84
CA GLU A 144 -13.04 18.76 -50.25
C GLU A 144 -14.36 17.99 -50.17
N VAL A 145 -15.36 18.61 -49.54
CA VAL A 145 -16.76 18.36 -49.91
C VAL A 145 -17.39 19.73 -50.06
N ASP A 146 -17.35 20.26 -51.28
CA ASP A 146 -18.28 21.30 -51.71
C ASP A 146 -19.67 20.68 -51.91
N VAL A 147 -20.67 21.49 -51.56
CA VAL A 147 -22.12 21.21 -51.55
C VAL A 147 -22.69 20.97 -52.94
#